data_AF-A0A850QKD7-F1
#
_entry.id   AF-A0A850QKD7-F1
#
_cell.length_a   1.000
_cell.length_b   1.000
_cell.length_c   1.000
_cell.angle_alpha   90.00
_cell.angle_beta   90.00
_cell.angle_gamma   90.00
#
_symmetry.space_group_name_H-M   'P 1'
#
loop_
_entity.id
_entity.type
_entity.pdbx_description
1 polymer ?
#
loop_
_entity_poly.entity_id
_entity_poly.type
_entity_poly.pdbx_seq_one_letter_code
_entity_poly.pdbx_strand_id
1 'polypeptide(L)'
;MKTRFSAFLAAAILALSAPAFAEDAASAATTAAPAASATAPATPAADVAAPAPAADAPTKEVIENPYGLDALWKTGDFVAKGTLIIMVIMSMGSWYILITKIIDQVKLAGQASDARSKFWKAASVTAGAASLKEGSPFRFIADSGIKATEHHEGALLEQIDLNTWVSMSIQRAVDKVQSRLQDGLAFLATVGSTAPFVGLFGTVWGIYHALTAIGMSGQASIDKVAGPVGEALIMTAIGLAVAVPAVLGYNFLVRRNKSAMEEVRAFAGDLHSVVLSGNMSKTANKK
;
A
#
# COMPACT_ATOMS: atom_id res chain seq x y z
N MET A 1 -32.30 45.56 18.84
CA MET A 1 -31.88 46.03 17.50
C MET A 1 -31.38 44.82 16.70
N LYS A 2 -32.18 44.36 15.72
CA LYS A 2 -31.88 43.53 14.51
C LYS A 2 -31.42 42.06 14.69
N THR A 3 -32.37 41.09 14.56
CA THR A 3 -32.60 40.08 13.46
C THR A 3 -31.81 38.77 13.65
N ARG A 4 -32.33 37.62 14.12
CA ARG A 4 -33.33 36.63 13.60
C ARG A 4 -33.05 36.09 12.18
N PHE A 5 -32.80 34.77 12.05
CA PHE A 5 -33.27 33.78 11.04
C PHE A 5 -32.48 32.45 11.26
N SER A 6 -33.04 31.39 11.87
CA SER A 6 -33.86 30.29 11.29
C SER A 6 -33.03 29.05 10.89
N ALA A 7 -33.34 27.90 11.50
CA ALA A 7 -33.43 26.54 10.92
C ALA A 7 -33.35 25.50 12.07
N PHE A 8 -34.48 25.01 12.58
CA PHE A 8 -35.18 23.79 12.14
C PHE A 8 -34.43 22.46 12.44
N LEU A 9 -34.97 21.73 13.43
CA LEU A 9 -35.51 20.37 13.29
C LEU A 9 -34.55 19.20 12.97
N ALA A 10 -34.29 18.36 13.99
CA ALA A 10 -34.15 16.89 13.90
C ALA A 10 -34.27 16.33 15.34
N ALA A 11 -35.43 15.84 15.82
CA ALA A 11 -35.98 14.49 15.60
C ALA A 11 -34.91 13.39 15.79
N ALA A 12 -34.77 12.75 16.95
CA ALA A 12 -35.63 11.73 17.57
C ALA A 12 -35.35 10.28 17.09
N ILE A 13 -34.90 9.46 18.07
CA ILE A 13 -35.30 8.05 18.35
C ILE A 13 -34.53 6.89 17.67
N LEU A 14 -33.73 6.23 18.53
CA LEU A 14 -33.61 4.78 18.83
C LEU A 14 -33.53 3.71 17.72
N ALA A 15 -32.37 3.04 17.74
CA ALA A 15 -32.17 1.60 17.96
C ALA A 15 -32.55 0.53 16.91
N LEU A 16 -31.57 -0.38 16.77
CA LEU A 16 -31.64 -1.81 16.47
C LEU A 16 -31.68 -2.24 15.00
N SER A 17 -30.54 -2.69 14.48
CA SER A 17 -30.32 -4.11 14.14
C SER A 17 -28.94 -4.31 13.49
N ALA A 18 -28.13 -5.16 14.11
CA ALA A 18 -26.98 -5.81 13.51
C ALA A 18 -27.34 -7.26 13.21
N PRO A 19 -26.76 -7.89 12.18
CA PRO A 19 -26.56 -9.32 12.22
C PRO A 19 -25.06 -9.63 12.33
N ALA A 20 -24.73 -10.37 13.37
CA ALA A 20 -23.56 -11.24 13.40
C ALA A 20 -23.90 -12.51 12.60
N PHE A 21 -23.04 -12.90 11.68
CA PHE A 21 -22.84 -14.30 11.30
C PHE A 21 -21.36 -14.48 10.94
N ALA A 22 -20.58 -14.79 11.97
CA ALA A 22 -19.40 -15.62 11.84
C ALA A 22 -19.80 -16.97 12.43
N GLU A 23 -20.02 -17.96 11.58
CA GLU A 23 -20.05 -19.34 12.03
C GLU A 23 -19.48 -20.27 10.96
N ASP A 24 -18.53 -21.05 11.46
CA ASP A 24 -17.89 -22.24 10.97
C ASP A 24 -18.73 -23.10 10.00
N ALA A 25 -18.13 -23.53 8.90
CA ALA A 25 -18.64 -24.62 8.08
C ALA A 25 -17.46 -25.40 7.46
N ALA A 26 -16.56 -25.85 8.33
CA ALA A 26 -15.76 -27.03 8.06
C ALA A 26 -16.49 -28.29 8.59
N SER A 27 -16.56 -29.32 7.74
CA SER A 27 -16.81 -30.72 8.09
C SER A 27 -18.22 -31.12 8.54
N ALA A 28 -19.00 -31.70 7.61
CA ALA A 28 -19.65 -33.01 7.79
C ALA A 28 -20.52 -33.37 6.58
N ALA A 29 -20.07 -34.34 5.76
CA ALA A 29 -20.95 -35.31 5.10
C ALA A 29 -20.09 -36.40 4.45
N THR A 30 -19.54 -37.29 5.28
CA THR A 30 -19.20 -38.66 4.89
C THR A 30 -20.44 -39.50 5.10
N THR A 31 -21.09 -39.93 4.01
CA THR A 31 -21.97 -41.10 4.03
C THR A 31 -21.70 -41.92 2.77
N ALA A 32 -21.28 -43.15 3.01
CA ALA A 32 -20.95 -44.15 2.02
C ALA A 32 -22.19 -44.93 1.59
N ALA A 33 -22.22 -45.27 0.28
CA ALA A 33 -22.74 -46.51 -0.33
C ALA A 33 -24.28 -46.74 -0.36
N PRO A 34 -24.83 -47.55 -1.32
CA PRO A 34 -24.13 -48.60 -2.07
C PRO A 34 -24.30 -48.62 -3.60
N ALA A 35 -23.47 -49.50 -4.16
CA ALA A 35 -23.38 -49.92 -5.55
C ALA A 35 -24.71 -50.39 -6.17
N ALA A 36 -24.89 -50.05 -7.44
CA ALA A 36 -25.72 -50.82 -8.36
C ALA A 36 -24.90 -51.10 -9.62
N SER A 37 -24.36 -52.31 -9.65
CA SER A 37 -23.71 -52.93 -10.79
C SER A 37 -24.77 -53.26 -11.86
N ALA A 38 -24.60 -52.75 -13.07
CA ALA A 38 -25.33 -53.22 -14.25
C ALA A 38 -24.30 -53.67 -15.30
N THR A 39 -23.91 -54.94 -15.17
CA THR A 39 -23.26 -55.73 -16.22
C THR A 39 -24.27 -56.06 -17.31
N ALA A 40 -23.94 -55.77 -18.57
CA ALA A 40 -24.50 -56.45 -19.73
C ALA A 40 -23.35 -56.85 -20.69
N PRO A 41 -23.43 -58.00 -21.36
CA PRO A 41 -22.27 -58.74 -21.85
C PRO A 41 -22.03 -58.54 -23.35
N ALA A 42 -20.77 -58.61 -23.77
CA ALA A 42 -20.41 -59.08 -25.12
C ALA A 42 -18.92 -59.48 -25.19
N THR A 43 -18.69 -60.75 -25.51
CA THR A 43 -17.43 -61.32 -26.04
C THR A 43 -17.84 -62.25 -27.19
N PRO A 44 -16.94 -62.71 -28.09
CA PRO A 44 -15.52 -62.36 -28.30
C PRO A 44 -15.08 -62.23 -29.78
N ALA A 45 -13.82 -61.77 -29.97
CA ALA A 45 -12.85 -62.12 -31.03
C ALA A 45 -13.21 -61.75 -32.49
N ALA A 46 -12.29 -61.49 -33.42
CA ALA A 46 -10.88 -61.14 -33.47
C ALA A 46 -10.68 -60.81 -34.96
N ASP A 47 -10.01 -59.72 -35.32
CA ASP A 47 -9.37 -59.65 -36.62
C ASP A 47 -8.16 -58.73 -36.62
N VAL A 48 -7.24 -59.07 -37.50
CA VAL A 48 -5.79 -58.97 -37.35
C VAL A 48 -5.24 -57.64 -37.90
N ALA A 49 -4.08 -57.25 -37.36
CA ALA A 49 -3.32 -56.02 -37.59
C ALA A 49 -3.03 -55.60 -39.04
N ALA A 50 -2.95 -54.27 -39.25
CA ALA A 50 -2.08 -53.59 -40.23
C ALA A 50 -1.72 -52.17 -39.69
N PRO A 51 -0.54 -51.61 -40.03
CA PRO A 51 0.26 -50.79 -39.11
C PRO A 51 -0.15 -49.32 -39.05
N ALA A 52 0.05 -48.73 -37.86
CA ALA A 52 -0.11 -47.32 -37.56
C ALA A 52 0.80 -46.44 -38.44
N PRO A 53 0.30 -45.33 -39.03
CA PRO A 53 1.16 -44.24 -39.43
C PRO A 53 1.63 -43.50 -38.17
N ALA A 54 2.87 -43.01 -38.27
CA ALA A 54 3.65 -42.40 -37.20
C ALA A 54 2.87 -41.40 -36.34
N ALA A 55 3.11 -41.47 -35.02
CA ALA A 55 2.70 -40.45 -34.08
C ALA A 55 3.33 -39.11 -34.51
N ASP A 56 2.48 -38.21 -35.01
CA ASP A 56 2.84 -36.81 -35.13
C ASP A 56 3.19 -36.28 -33.74
N ALA A 57 4.31 -35.56 -33.69
CA ALA A 57 4.84 -34.90 -32.50
C ALA A 57 3.73 -34.12 -31.76
N PRO A 58 3.81 -33.93 -30.43
CA PRO A 58 2.84 -33.10 -29.74
C PRO A 58 2.92 -31.70 -30.31
N THR A 59 2.02 -31.39 -31.25
CA THR A 59 1.68 -30.03 -31.62
C THR A 59 1.38 -29.36 -30.31
N LYS A 60 2.17 -28.34 -29.97
CA LYS A 60 1.80 -27.39 -28.95
C LYS A 60 0.45 -26.85 -29.39
N GLU A 61 -0.63 -27.45 -28.92
CA GLU A 61 -1.93 -26.83 -28.93
C GLU A 61 -1.73 -25.55 -28.12
N VAL A 62 -1.54 -24.45 -28.84
CA VAL A 62 -1.84 -23.15 -28.30
C VAL A 62 -3.33 -23.21 -28.09
N ILE A 63 -3.74 -23.65 -26.90
CA ILE A 63 -5.09 -23.49 -26.40
C ILE A 63 -5.27 -21.97 -26.35
N GLU A 64 -5.79 -21.39 -27.44
CA GLU A 64 -6.29 -20.03 -27.45
C GLU A 64 -7.42 -20.02 -26.44
N ASN A 65 -7.10 -19.63 -25.21
CA ASN A 65 -8.09 -19.54 -24.15
C ASN A 65 -9.08 -18.44 -24.54
N PRO A 66 -10.33 -18.79 -24.92
CA PRO A 66 -11.31 -17.81 -25.34
C PRO A 66 -11.79 -16.96 -24.16
N TYR A 67 -11.34 -17.27 -22.94
CA TYR A 67 -11.64 -16.60 -21.68
C TYR A 67 -10.36 -15.99 -21.10
N GLY A 68 -10.24 -14.67 -21.16
CA GLY A 68 -9.05 -13.95 -20.71
C GLY A 68 -9.26 -12.45 -20.70
N LEU A 69 -8.20 -11.68 -20.42
CA LEU A 69 -8.28 -10.21 -20.36
C LEU A 69 -8.80 -9.58 -21.67
N ASP A 70 -8.46 -10.19 -22.81
CA ASP A 70 -8.91 -9.73 -24.13
C ASP A 70 -10.43 -9.96 -24.33
N ALA A 71 -10.95 -11.11 -23.87
CA ALA A 71 -12.39 -11.38 -23.88
C ALA A 71 -13.13 -10.44 -22.92
N LEU A 72 -12.61 -10.26 -21.71
CA LEU A 72 -13.12 -9.35 -20.68
C LEU A 72 -13.17 -7.89 -21.18
N TRP A 73 -12.21 -7.47 -22.00
CA TRP A 73 -12.21 -6.13 -22.59
C TRP A 73 -13.18 -6.00 -23.77
N LYS A 74 -13.32 -7.03 -24.59
CA LYS A 74 -14.21 -7.03 -25.76
C LYS A 74 -15.69 -7.15 -25.37
N THR A 75 -16.01 -7.96 -24.36
CA THR A 75 -17.39 -8.17 -23.87
C THR A 75 -17.72 -7.33 -22.64
N GLY A 76 -16.72 -6.83 -21.91
CA GLY A 76 -16.92 -6.07 -20.68
C GLY A 76 -17.64 -4.75 -20.93
N ASP A 77 -18.62 -4.49 -20.07
CA ASP A 77 -19.37 -3.24 -20.04
C ASP A 77 -18.51 -2.07 -19.51
N PHE A 78 -19.10 -0.88 -19.50
CA PHE A 78 -18.40 0.33 -19.04
C PHE A 78 -17.91 0.21 -17.59
N VAL A 79 -18.67 -0.44 -16.72
CA VAL A 79 -18.33 -0.59 -15.30
C VAL A 79 -17.14 -1.52 -15.12
N ALA A 80 -17.12 -2.68 -15.79
CA ALA A 80 -16.00 -3.62 -15.73
C ALA A 80 -14.69 -2.97 -16.19
N LYS A 81 -14.73 -2.22 -17.30
CA LYS A 81 -13.58 -1.47 -17.81
C LYS A 81 -13.13 -0.39 -16.83
N GLY A 82 -14.07 0.36 -16.26
CA GLY A 82 -13.78 1.37 -15.24
C GLY A 82 -13.08 0.78 -14.01
N THR A 83 -13.59 -0.33 -13.48
CA THR A 83 -12.99 -1.06 -12.35
C THR A 83 -11.56 -1.52 -12.67
N LEU A 84 -11.33 -2.06 -13.88
CA LEU A 84 -10.01 -2.52 -14.30
C LEU A 84 -9.01 -1.34 -14.41
N ILE A 85 -9.42 -0.21 -15.00
CA ILE A 85 -8.60 1.00 -15.09
C ILE A 85 -8.22 1.52 -13.70
N ILE A 86 -9.17 1.56 -12.77
CA ILE A 86 -8.92 1.97 -11.38
C ILE A 86 -7.86 1.06 -10.74
N MET A 87 -7.98 -0.26 -10.88
CA MET A 87 -6.99 -1.20 -10.34
C MET A 87 -5.60 -1.01 -10.95
N VAL A 88 -5.52 -0.73 -12.25
CA VAL A 88 -4.24 -0.45 -12.92
C VAL A 88 -3.59 0.83 -12.36
N ILE A 89 -4.37 1.91 -12.19
CA ILE A 89 -3.87 3.16 -11.59
C ILE A 89 -3.38 2.93 -10.16
N MET A 90 -4.15 2.20 -9.34
CA MET A 90 -3.76 1.83 -7.98
C MET A 90 -2.45 1.03 -7.95
N SER A 91 -2.29 0.08 -8.87
CA SER A 91 -1.08 -0.73 -9.02
C SER A 91 0.14 0.12 -9.39
N MET A 92 0.01 0.94 -10.44
CA MET A 92 1.08 1.83 -10.89
C MET A 92 1.50 2.82 -9.80
N GLY A 93 0.53 3.43 -9.11
CA GLY A 93 0.79 4.32 -7.98
C GLY A 93 1.53 3.63 -6.83
N SER A 94 1.15 2.38 -6.52
CA SER A 94 1.79 1.59 -5.47
C SER A 94 3.25 1.29 -5.78
N TRP A 95 3.53 0.84 -7.01
CA TRP A 95 4.89 0.58 -7.46
C TRP A 95 5.75 1.85 -7.53
N TYR A 96 5.18 2.95 -8.03
CA TYR A 96 5.87 4.24 -8.07
C TYR A 96 6.30 4.71 -6.68
N ILE A 97 5.37 4.71 -5.71
CA ILE A 97 5.67 5.12 -4.33
C ILE A 97 6.66 4.15 -3.68
N LEU A 98 6.52 2.84 -3.92
CA LEU A 98 7.43 1.85 -3.37
C LEU A 98 8.89 2.09 -3.83
N ILE A 99 9.10 2.26 -5.13
CA ILE A 99 10.44 2.45 -5.69
C ILE A 99 11.05 3.77 -5.22
N THR A 100 10.29 4.87 -5.32
CA THR A 100 10.77 6.20 -4.92
C THR A 100 11.16 6.23 -3.44
N LYS A 101 10.34 5.65 -2.56
CA LYS A 101 10.63 5.62 -1.12
C LYS A 101 11.81 4.71 -0.76
N ILE A 102 12.00 3.59 -1.46
CA ILE A 102 13.19 2.76 -1.26
C ILE A 102 14.45 3.56 -1.60
N ILE A 103 14.45 4.30 -2.71
CA ILE A 103 15.58 5.13 -3.11
C ILE A 103 15.85 6.22 -2.06
N ASP A 104 14.81 6.89 -1.55
CA ASP A 104 14.94 7.93 -0.54
C ASP A 104 15.48 7.38 0.79
N GLN A 105 15.07 6.18 1.20
CA GLN A 105 15.61 5.51 2.39
C GLN A 105 17.08 5.15 2.24
N VAL A 106 17.49 4.66 1.07
CA VAL A 106 18.90 4.34 0.79
C VAL A 106 19.75 5.63 0.79
N LYS A 107 19.24 6.72 0.21
CA LYS A 107 19.90 8.03 0.27
C LYS A 107 20.03 8.54 1.70
N LEU A 108 18.98 8.41 2.52
CA LEU A 108 19.00 8.83 3.92
C LEU A 108 20.05 8.07 4.72
N ALA A 109 20.14 6.75 4.55
CA ALA A 109 21.17 5.93 5.22
C ALA A 109 22.59 6.37 4.82
N GLY A 110 22.82 6.68 3.53
CA GLY A 110 24.09 7.25 3.08
C GLY A 110 24.38 8.62 3.74
N GLN A 111 23.38 9.49 3.82
CA GLN A 111 23.48 10.80 4.46
C GLN A 111 23.71 10.70 5.98
N ALA A 112 23.19 9.67 6.64
CA ALA A 112 23.44 9.40 8.05
C ALA A 112 24.90 9.01 8.30
N SER A 113 25.47 8.20 7.41
CA SER A 113 26.90 7.84 7.44
C SER A 113 27.80 9.07 7.19
N ASP A 114 27.41 9.94 6.26
CA ASP A 114 28.08 11.24 6.04
C ASP A 114 28.01 12.14 7.28
N ALA A 115 26.85 12.23 7.94
CA ALA A 115 26.71 12.94 9.20
C ALA A 115 27.64 12.36 10.27
N ARG A 116 27.70 11.03 10.41
CA ARG A 116 28.58 10.40 11.40
C ARG A 116 30.06 10.67 11.13
N SER A 117 30.48 10.67 9.87
CA SER A 117 31.89 10.69 9.48
C SER A 117 32.46 12.08 9.21
N LYS A 118 31.64 13.03 8.71
CA LYS A 118 32.06 14.38 8.33
C LYS A 118 31.64 15.43 9.35
N PHE A 119 30.36 15.44 9.75
CA PHE A 119 29.81 16.47 10.64
C PHE A 119 30.52 16.47 12.00
N TRP A 120 30.66 15.30 12.64
CA TRP A 120 31.29 15.20 13.98
C TRP A 120 32.80 15.40 14.00
N LYS A 121 33.47 15.40 12.85
CA LYS A 121 34.91 15.71 12.75
C LYS A 121 35.19 17.18 12.48
N ALA A 122 34.15 17.97 12.20
CA ALA A 122 34.30 19.38 11.90
C ALA A 122 34.63 20.20 13.15
N ALA A 123 35.34 21.32 12.97
CA ALA A 123 35.74 22.20 14.06
C ALA A 123 34.58 22.99 14.71
N SER A 124 33.43 23.06 14.03
CA SER A 124 32.22 23.72 14.54
C SER A 124 30.96 23.11 13.94
N VAL A 125 29.82 23.32 14.60
CA VAL A 125 28.48 22.91 14.13
C VAL A 125 28.16 23.53 12.76
N THR A 126 28.56 24.78 12.52
CA THR A 126 28.37 25.47 11.25
C THR A 126 29.20 24.88 10.11
N ALA A 127 30.48 24.57 10.37
CA ALA A 127 31.35 23.89 9.41
C ALA A 127 30.87 22.46 9.14
N GLY A 128 30.41 21.76 10.18
CA GLY A 128 29.79 20.44 10.08
C GLY A 128 28.56 20.47 9.18
N ALA A 129 27.63 21.40 9.41
CA ALA A 129 26.41 21.55 8.60
C ALA A 129 26.74 21.85 7.12
N ALA A 130 27.73 22.71 6.87
CA ALA A 130 28.20 23.03 5.53
C ALA A 130 28.81 21.82 4.78
N SER A 131 29.42 20.87 5.51
CA SER A 131 29.99 19.64 4.94
C SER A 131 28.95 18.62 4.49
N LEU A 132 27.69 18.79 4.90
CA LEU A 132 26.58 17.90 4.54
C LEU A 132 25.92 18.36 3.23
N LYS A 133 25.43 17.36 2.48
CA LYS A 133 24.75 17.58 1.19
C LYS A 133 23.51 18.46 1.36
N GLU A 134 23.31 19.39 0.44
CA GLU A 134 22.09 20.19 0.35
C GLU A 134 20.86 19.30 0.20
N GLY A 135 19.80 19.59 0.97
CA GLY A 135 18.58 18.78 1.03
C GLY A 135 18.64 17.53 1.92
N SER A 136 19.77 17.25 2.57
CA SER A 136 19.87 16.19 3.58
C SER A 136 19.00 16.51 4.82
N PRO A 137 18.23 15.55 5.36
CA PRO A 137 17.52 15.71 6.63
C PRO A 137 18.44 16.13 7.79
N PHE A 138 19.66 15.58 7.82
CA PHE A 138 20.65 15.88 8.85
C PHE A 138 21.14 17.33 8.77
N ARG A 139 21.35 17.83 7.54
CA ARG A 139 21.69 19.24 7.33
C ARG A 139 20.55 20.16 7.74
N PHE A 140 19.32 19.82 7.35
CA PHE A 140 18.14 20.60 7.72
C PHE A 140 17.97 20.73 9.24
N ILE A 141 18.22 19.64 9.98
CA ILE A 141 18.18 19.65 11.45
C ILE A 141 19.33 20.50 12.03
N ALA A 142 20.56 20.34 11.50
CA ALA A 142 21.71 21.14 11.92
C ALA A 142 21.47 22.65 11.70
N ASP A 143 21.02 23.04 10.51
CA ASP A 143 20.71 24.42 10.16
C ASP A 143 19.59 24.99 11.05
N SER A 144 18.59 24.15 11.39
CA SER A 144 17.50 24.56 12.30
C SER A 144 18.00 24.80 13.72
N GLY A 145 18.93 23.98 14.21
CA GLY A 145 19.58 24.17 15.50
C GLY A 145 20.43 25.45 15.53
N ILE A 146 21.28 25.66 14.52
CA ILE A 146 22.12 26.86 14.40
C ILE A 146 21.26 28.13 14.39
N LYS A 147 20.23 28.18 13.53
CA LYS A 147 19.31 29.32 13.43
C LYS A 147 18.57 29.59 14.74
N ALA A 148 18.20 28.55 15.46
CA ALA A 148 17.53 28.70 16.76
C ALA A 148 18.45 29.35 17.81
N THR A 149 19.76 29.11 17.72
CA THR A 149 20.76 29.73 18.59
C THR A 149 21.07 31.17 18.21
N GLU A 150 21.09 31.49 16.91
CA GLU A 150 21.38 32.85 16.40
C GLU A 150 20.19 33.81 16.57
N HIS A 151 18.95 33.31 16.48
CA HIS A 151 17.74 34.14 16.51
C HIS A 151 16.97 34.08 17.84
N HIS A 152 17.67 33.86 18.95
CA HIS A 152 17.07 33.98 20.29
C HIS A 152 17.12 35.44 20.79
N GLU A 153 16.60 36.36 19.98
CA GLU A 153 16.58 37.79 20.30
C GLU A 153 15.16 38.33 20.05
N GLY A 154 14.48 38.80 21.11
CA GLY A 154 13.14 39.38 21.04
C GLY A 154 12.33 39.22 22.34
N ALA A 155 11.53 40.24 22.70
CA ALA A 155 10.86 40.35 23.99
C ALA A 155 9.90 39.20 24.37
N LEU A 156 9.40 38.43 23.39
CA LEU A 156 8.59 37.23 23.63
C LEU A 156 9.42 35.95 23.77
N LEU A 157 10.59 35.89 23.14
CA LEU A 157 11.47 34.71 23.16
C LEU A 157 12.37 34.71 24.41
N GLU A 158 12.68 35.88 24.95
CA GLU A 158 13.47 36.07 26.18
C GLU A 158 12.79 35.50 27.44
N GLN A 159 11.48 35.22 27.37
CA GLN A 159 10.74 34.52 28.44
C GLN A 159 10.96 33.00 28.44
N ILE A 160 11.51 32.44 27.36
CA ILE A 160 11.75 31.00 27.20
C ILE A 160 13.25 30.77 27.31
N ASP A 161 13.65 29.83 28.16
CA ASP A 161 15.07 29.46 28.27
C ASP A 161 15.64 28.95 26.93
N LEU A 162 16.87 29.34 26.61
CA LEU A 162 17.53 29.03 25.34
C LEU A 162 17.56 27.52 25.06
N ASN A 163 17.81 26.70 26.09
CA ASN A 163 17.79 25.23 25.98
C ASN A 163 16.41 24.75 25.49
N THR A 164 15.34 25.25 26.11
CA THR A 164 13.96 24.91 25.73
C THR A 164 13.66 25.34 24.29
N TRP A 165 14.06 26.56 23.91
CA TRP A 165 13.85 27.08 22.56
C TRP A 165 14.57 26.27 21.47
N VAL A 166 15.84 25.95 21.70
CA VAL A 166 16.66 25.16 20.76
C VAL A 166 16.13 23.73 20.67
N SER A 167 15.83 23.10 21.80
CA SER A 167 15.21 21.75 21.86
C SER A 167 13.92 21.68 21.04
N MET A 168 12.99 22.62 21.25
CA MET A 168 11.74 22.69 20.48
C MET A 168 11.99 22.90 18.98
N SER A 169 13.00 23.71 18.61
CA SER A 169 13.31 23.98 17.21
C SER A 169 13.90 22.76 16.49
N ILE A 170 14.80 22.03 17.16
CA ILE A 170 15.34 20.77 16.67
C ILE A 170 14.23 19.72 16.57
N GLN A 171 13.37 19.60 17.59
CA GLN A 171 12.26 18.66 17.58
C GLN A 171 11.28 18.93 16.42
N ARG A 172 10.91 20.20 16.17
CA ARG A 172 10.10 20.57 15.00
C ARG A 172 10.76 20.18 13.67
N ALA A 173 12.08 20.29 13.57
CA ALA A 173 12.80 19.86 12.39
C ALA A 173 12.76 18.33 12.21
N VAL A 174 12.93 17.58 13.30
CA VAL A 174 12.79 16.11 13.32
C VAL A 174 11.37 15.68 12.92
N ASP A 175 10.33 16.32 13.46
CA ASP A 175 8.93 16.02 13.13
C ASP A 175 8.63 16.28 11.65
N LYS A 176 9.22 17.34 11.08
CA LYS A 176 9.10 17.62 9.65
C LYS A 176 9.78 16.58 8.77
N VAL A 177 10.93 16.04 9.21
CA VAL A 177 11.58 14.90 8.54
C VAL A 177 10.71 13.64 8.65
N GLN A 178 10.14 13.38 9.83
CA GLN A 178 9.23 12.25 10.05
C GLN A 178 8.01 12.31 9.13
N SER A 179 7.37 13.47 9.02
CA SER A 179 6.23 13.68 8.13
C SER A 179 6.60 13.38 6.68
N ARG A 180 7.75 13.87 6.19
CA ARG A 180 8.23 13.58 4.82
C ARG A 180 8.47 12.10 4.57
N LEU A 181 8.97 11.36 5.56
CA LEU A 181 9.13 9.91 5.43
C LEU A 181 7.78 9.19 5.34
N GLN A 182 6.74 9.72 5.97
CA GLN A 182 5.39 9.17 5.96
C GLN A 182 4.60 9.46 4.68
N ASP A 183 5.00 10.45 3.88
CA ASP A 183 4.31 10.78 2.63
C ASP A 183 4.11 9.54 1.73
N GLY A 184 2.95 9.41 1.09
CA GLY A 184 2.64 8.28 0.20
C GLY A 184 2.35 6.94 0.89
N LEU A 185 2.71 6.74 2.17
CA LEU A 185 2.36 5.51 2.89
C LEU A 185 0.85 5.34 3.04
N ALA A 186 0.13 6.45 3.24
CA ALA A 186 -1.33 6.44 3.31
C ALA A 186 -1.95 5.87 2.02
N PHE A 187 -1.39 6.21 0.85
CA PHE A 187 -1.86 5.67 -0.43
C PHE A 187 -1.64 4.15 -0.51
N LEU A 188 -0.46 3.65 -0.15
CA LEU A 188 -0.19 2.20 -0.12
C LEU A 188 -1.12 1.47 0.85
N ALA A 189 -1.38 2.05 2.02
CA ALA A 189 -2.30 1.48 3.01
C ALA A 189 -3.73 1.43 2.46
N THR A 190 -4.20 2.52 1.83
CA THR A 190 -5.52 2.58 1.20
C THR A 190 -5.64 1.59 0.05
N VAL A 191 -4.66 1.53 -0.87
CA VAL A 191 -4.69 0.56 -1.98
C VAL A 191 -4.68 -0.87 -1.44
N GLY A 192 -3.83 -1.16 -0.46
CA GLY A 192 -3.72 -2.48 0.14
C GLY A 192 -5.02 -2.95 0.80
N SER A 193 -5.78 -2.05 1.42
CA SER A 193 -7.07 -2.40 2.04
C SER A 193 -8.25 -2.37 1.07
N THR A 194 -8.24 -1.51 0.04
CA THR A 194 -9.40 -1.30 -0.84
C THR A 194 -9.37 -2.11 -2.12
N ALA A 195 -8.19 -2.42 -2.68
CA ALA A 195 -8.07 -3.15 -3.94
C ALA A 195 -8.78 -4.52 -3.96
N PRO A 196 -8.78 -5.34 -2.88
CA PRO A 196 -9.54 -6.60 -2.87
C PRO A 196 -11.05 -6.38 -3.02
N PHE A 197 -11.59 -5.31 -2.40
CA PHE A 197 -13.01 -4.98 -2.50
C PHE A 197 -13.38 -4.41 -3.86
N VAL A 198 -12.48 -3.65 -4.50
CA VAL A 198 -12.65 -3.19 -5.88
C VAL A 198 -12.69 -4.40 -6.84
N GLY A 199 -11.82 -5.39 -6.65
CA GLY A 199 -11.84 -6.64 -7.40
C GLY A 199 -13.14 -7.43 -7.19
N LEU A 200 -13.56 -7.61 -5.93
CA LEU A 200 -14.83 -8.25 -5.56
C LEU A 200 -16.03 -7.54 -6.20
N PHE A 201 -16.06 -6.20 -6.19
CA PHE A 201 -17.10 -5.44 -6.86
C PHE A 201 -17.15 -5.76 -8.37
N GLY A 202 -15.99 -5.83 -9.01
CA GLY A 202 -15.89 -6.22 -10.43
C GLY A 202 -16.46 -7.61 -10.71
N THR A 203 -16.25 -8.58 -9.82
CA THR A 203 -16.79 -9.94 -10.02
C THR A 203 -18.30 -9.99 -9.82
N VAL A 204 -18.81 -9.33 -8.79
CA VAL A 204 -20.25 -9.25 -8.51
C VAL A 204 -20.97 -8.60 -9.68
N TRP A 205 -20.42 -7.52 -10.22
CA TRP A 205 -20.98 -6.85 -11.39
C TRP A 205 -20.94 -7.72 -12.65
N GLY A 206 -19.82 -8.40 -12.92
CA GLY A 206 -19.68 -9.30 -14.07
C GLY A 206 -20.67 -10.47 -14.02
N ILE A 207 -20.80 -11.11 -12.85
CA ILE A 207 -21.77 -12.21 -12.65
C ILE A 207 -23.21 -11.68 -12.80
N TYR A 208 -23.52 -10.51 -12.26
CA TYR A 208 -24.85 -9.89 -12.41
C TYR A 208 -25.21 -9.66 -13.88
N HIS A 209 -24.28 -9.10 -14.67
CA HIS A 209 -24.51 -8.85 -16.09
C HIS A 209 -24.70 -10.16 -16.87
N ALA A 210 -23.87 -11.17 -16.59
CA ALA A 210 -23.97 -12.49 -17.20
C ALA A 210 -25.33 -13.16 -16.93
N LEU A 211 -25.75 -13.21 -15.67
CA LEU A 211 -27.03 -13.82 -15.27
C LEU A 211 -28.23 -13.08 -15.85
N THR A 212 -28.15 -11.75 -15.97
CA THR A 212 -29.19 -10.94 -16.59
C THR A 212 -29.32 -11.26 -18.08
N ALA A 213 -28.20 -11.37 -18.81
CA ALA A 213 -28.22 -11.74 -20.23
C ALA A 213 -28.80 -13.16 -20.46
N ILE A 214 -28.44 -14.12 -19.61
CA ILE A 214 -28.97 -15.48 -19.65
C ILE A 214 -30.48 -15.49 -19.35
N GLY A 215 -30.91 -14.76 -18.32
CA GLY A 215 -32.32 -14.63 -17.96
C GLY A 215 -33.18 -14.03 -19.08
N MET A 216 -32.68 -13.02 -19.79
CA MET A 216 -33.36 -12.44 -20.95
C MET A 216 -33.40 -13.39 -22.15
N SER A 217 -32.38 -14.23 -22.34
CA SER A 217 -32.31 -15.18 -23.46
C SER A 217 -33.20 -16.41 -23.27
N GLY A 218 -33.63 -16.71 -22.04
CA GLY A 218 -34.42 -17.90 -21.70
C GLY A 218 -33.68 -19.24 -21.81
N GLN A 219 -32.39 -19.23 -22.17
CA GLN A 219 -31.57 -20.43 -22.32
C GLN A 219 -30.54 -20.54 -21.19
N ALA A 220 -30.91 -21.22 -20.11
CA ALA A 220 -30.02 -21.54 -19.01
C ALA A 220 -29.26 -22.85 -19.29
N SER A 221 -28.21 -22.79 -20.11
CA SER A 221 -27.26 -23.90 -20.28
C SER A 221 -25.91 -23.59 -19.62
N ILE A 222 -25.27 -24.59 -19.02
CA ILE A 222 -24.02 -24.40 -18.26
C ILE A 222 -22.90 -23.79 -19.12
N ASP A 223 -22.85 -24.14 -20.41
CA ASP A 223 -21.88 -23.61 -21.38
C ASP A 223 -22.02 -22.09 -21.60
N LYS A 224 -23.21 -21.53 -21.35
CA LYS A 224 -23.48 -20.08 -21.47
C LYS A 224 -23.13 -19.31 -20.19
N VAL A 225 -23.09 -20.00 -19.05
CA VAL A 225 -22.79 -19.41 -17.73
C VAL A 225 -21.30 -19.48 -17.43
N ALA A 226 -20.64 -20.59 -17.78
CA ALA A 226 -19.27 -20.89 -17.37
C ALA A 226 -18.24 -19.83 -17.82
N GLY A 227 -18.34 -19.37 -19.07
CA GLY A 227 -17.43 -18.35 -19.62
C GLY A 227 -17.50 -17.01 -18.87
N PRO A 228 -18.66 -16.33 -18.88
CA PRO A 228 -18.80 -15.03 -18.21
C PRO A 228 -18.51 -15.05 -16.71
N VAL A 229 -18.86 -16.15 -16.02
CA VAL A 229 -18.54 -16.30 -14.59
C VAL A 229 -17.03 -16.47 -14.39
N GLY A 230 -16.36 -17.27 -15.22
CA GLY A 230 -14.90 -17.44 -15.19
C GLY A 230 -14.16 -16.13 -15.46
N GLU A 231 -14.62 -15.34 -16.43
CA GLU A 231 -14.08 -14.01 -16.72
C GLU A 231 -14.25 -13.06 -15.53
N ALA A 232 -15.42 -13.06 -14.88
CA ALA A 232 -15.65 -12.25 -13.70
C ALA A 232 -14.63 -12.58 -12.60
N LEU A 233 -14.30 -13.84 -12.34
CA LEU A 233 -13.33 -14.24 -11.29
C LEU A 233 -11.93 -13.64 -11.48
N ILE A 234 -11.53 -13.32 -12.72
CA ILE A 234 -10.25 -12.67 -13.02
C ILE A 234 -10.15 -11.31 -12.31
N MET A 235 -11.27 -10.58 -12.14
CA MET A 235 -11.26 -9.27 -11.49
C MET A 235 -10.88 -9.35 -10.00
N THR A 236 -11.32 -10.38 -9.27
CA THR A 236 -10.84 -10.62 -7.89
C THR A 236 -9.36 -10.95 -7.87
N ALA A 237 -8.89 -11.80 -8.80
CA ALA A 237 -7.49 -12.17 -8.89
C ALA A 237 -6.60 -10.94 -9.12
N ILE A 238 -7.01 -10.03 -10.00
CA ILE A 238 -6.32 -8.74 -10.22
C ILE A 238 -6.37 -7.88 -8.94
N GLY A 239 -7.52 -7.77 -8.28
CA GLY A 239 -7.64 -7.02 -7.02
C GLY A 239 -6.64 -7.49 -5.96
N LEU A 240 -6.48 -8.80 -5.80
CA LEU A 240 -5.47 -9.39 -4.91
C LEU A 240 -4.03 -9.14 -5.40
N ALA A 241 -3.78 -9.28 -6.70
CA ALA A 241 -2.47 -9.01 -7.30
C ALA A 241 -2.03 -7.55 -7.11
N VAL A 242 -2.97 -6.60 -7.03
CA VAL A 242 -2.70 -5.20 -6.71
C VAL A 242 -2.52 -4.99 -5.19
N ALA A 243 -3.35 -5.62 -4.37
CA ALA A 243 -3.36 -5.43 -2.93
C ALA A 243 -2.10 -5.97 -2.24
N VAL A 244 -1.67 -7.19 -2.60
CA VAL A 244 -0.59 -7.90 -1.91
C VAL A 244 0.73 -7.12 -1.95
N PRO A 245 1.23 -6.66 -3.12
CA PRO A 245 2.45 -5.85 -3.17
C PRO A 245 2.32 -4.52 -2.40
N ALA A 246 1.14 -3.88 -2.42
CA ALA A 246 0.91 -2.62 -1.72
C ALA A 246 1.02 -2.79 -0.19
N VAL A 247 0.38 -3.83 0.37
CA VAL A 247 0.45 -4.14 1.80
C VAL A 247 1.88 -4.52 2.23
N LEU A 248 2.56 -5.37 1.45
CA LEU A 248 3.94 -5.76 1.73
C LEU A 248 4.87 -4.55 1.66
N GLY A 249 4.72 -3.71 0.65
CA GLY A 249 5.46 -2.46 0.49
C GLY A 249 5.24 -1.51 1.67
N TYR A 250 4.00 -1.31 2.09
CA TYR A 250 3.65 -0.47 3.25
C TYR A 250 4.37 -0.96 4.52
N ASN A 251 4.21 -2.24 4.86
CA ASN A 251 4.80 -2.82 6.06
C ASN A 251 6.34 -2.77 6.04
N PHE A 252 6.94 -3.02 4.88
CA PHE A 252 8.38 -2.92 4.68
C PHE A 252 8.89 -1.48 4.89
N LEU A 253 8.22 -0.50 4.29
CA LEU A 253 8.60 0.91 4.37
C LEU A 253 8.42 1.47 5.78
N VAL A 254 7.34 1.11 6.48
CA VAL A 254 7.11 1.53 7.89
C VAL A 254 8.24 1.04 8.79
N ARG A 255 8.65 -0.22 8.67
CA ARG A 255 9.77 -0.77 9.44
C ARG A 255 11.07 -0.02 9.16
N ARG A 256 11.38 0.23 7.89
CA ARG A 256 12.57 0.99 7.49
C ARG A 256 12.54 2.44 7.98
N ASN A 257 11.38 3.09 7.93
CA ASN A 257 11.21 4.45 8.45
C ASN A 257 11.46 4.54 9.95
N LYS A 258 11.10 3.51 10.72
CA LYS A 258 11.42 3.44 12.14
C LYS A 258 12.94 3.50 12.37
N SER A 259 13.71 2.65 11.69
CA SER A 259 15.18 2.64 11.80
C SER A 259 15.81 3.95 11.32
N ALA A 260 15.33 4.53 10.20
CA ALA A 260 15.79 5.82 9.73
C ALA A 260 15.54 6.94 10.76
N MET A 261 14.38 6.93 11.43
CA MET A 261 14.04 7.91 12.45
C MET A 261 14.85 7.74 13.74
N GLU A 262 15.31 6.53 14.07
CA GLU A 262 16.23 6.30 15.19
C GLU A 262 17.56 7.03 14.95
N GLU A 263 18.13 6.93 13.75
CA GLU A 263 19.35 7.65 13.38
C GLU A 263 19.18 9.18 13.39
N VAL A 264 18.05 9.66 12.84
CA VAL A 264 17.71 11.09 12.82
C VAL A 264 17.57 11.64 14.25
N ARG A 265 16.90 10.91 15.14
CA ARG A 265 16.72 11.32 16.54
C ARG A 265 18.01 11.26 17.34
N ALA A 266 18.85 10.26 17.11
CA ALA A 266 20.18 10.18 17.72
C ALA A 266 21.01 11.41 17.34
N PHE A 267 21.09 11.73 16.04
CA PHE A 267 21.78 12.93 15.57
C PHE A 267 21.22 14.22 16.17
N ALA A 268 19.89 14.34 16.27
CA ALA A 268 19.24 15.51 16.85
C ALA A 268 19.57 15.68 18.35
N GLY A 269 19.59 14.59 19.11
CA GLY A 269 19.97 14.60 20.53
C GLY A 269 21.43 15.00 20.74
N ASP A 270 22.34 14.42 19.95
CA ASP A 270 23.75 14.77 20.00
C ASP A 270 23.97 16.24 19.62
N LEU A 271 23.31 16.71 18.55
CA LEU A 271 23.38 18.10 18.09
C LEU A 271 22.93 19.07 19.18
N HIS A 272 21.82 18.78 19.84
CA HIS A 272 21.29 19.59 20.93
C HIS A 272 22.33 19.76 22.05
N SER A 273 23.00 18.67 22.45
CA SER A 273 24.03 18.70 23.49
C SER A 273 25.23 19.58 23.10
N VAL A 274 25.70 19.48 21.84
CA VAL A 274 26.87 20.21 21.35
C VAL A 274 26.58 21.69 21.17
N VAL A 275 25.40 22.04 20.63
CA VAL A 275 24.98 23.43 20.45
C VAL A 275 24.87 24.15 21.79
N LEU A 276 24.25 23.50 22.79
CA LEU A 276 24.10 24.11 24.12
C LEU A 276 25.45 24.21 24.86
N SER A 277 26.30 23.18 24.78
CA SER A 277 27.64 23.19 25.37
C SER A 277 28.54 24.28 24.76
N GLY A 278 28.53 24.42 23.43
CA GLY A 278 29.29 25.46 22.72
C GLY A 278 28.85 26.87 23.13
N ASN A 279 27.55 27.08 23.35
CA ASN A 279 27.04 28.36 23.83
C ASN A 279 27.40 28.66 25.29
N MET A 280 27.33 27.66 26.18
CA MET A 280 27.75 27.84 27.57
C MET A 280 29.23 28.25 27.68
N SER A 281 30.11 27.63 26.87
CA SER A 281 31.53 28.00 26.80
C SER A 281 31.74 29.44 26.31
N LYS A 282 30.98 29.87 25.28
CA LYS A 282 31.07 31.22 24.72
C LYS A 282 30.61 32.30 25.71
N THR A 283 29.58 32.01 26.53
CA THR A 283 29.10 32.92 27.58
C THR A 283 30.06 32.98 28.78
N ALA A 284 30.69 31.86 29.15
CA ALA A 284 31.66 31.81 30.25
C ALA A 284 32.94 32.61 29.94
N ASN A 285 33.40 32.62 28.69
CA ASN A 285 34.59 33.36 28.26
C ASN A 285 34.35 34.87 28.05
N LYS A 286 33.11 35.35 28.20
CA LYS A 286 32.71 36.76 28.06
C LYS A 286 32.49 37.45 29.42
N LYS A 287 32.52 36.70 30.53
CA LYS A 287 32.50 37.22 31.91
C LYS A 287 33.92 37.32 32.44
#